data_AF-A0A7Y0SBI8-F1
#
_entry.id   AF-A0A7Y0SBI8-F1
#
_cell.length_a   1.000
_cell.length_b   1.000
_cell.length_c   1.000
_cell.angle_alpha   90.00
_cell.angle_beta   90.00
_cell.angle_gamma   90.00
#
_symmetry.space_group_name_H-M   'P 1'
#
loop_
_entity.id
_entity.type
_entity.pdbx_description
1 polymer ?
#
loop_
_entity_poly.entity_id
_entity_poly.type
_entity_poly.pdbx_seq_one_letter_code
_entity_poly.pdbx_strand_id
1 'polypeptide(L)'
;VIEPDNLIKQGDLRSVRVKAIPSARGIISDRNGEPLAVSVPVEAVWADPKTIFKEGALQQTKSWYALADVLGLDRQGLINKIKKNEKRRFIYLQRQVSPAMAN
;
A
#
# COMPACT_ATOMS: atom_id res chain seq x y z
N VAL A 1 22.92 30.13 -10.53
CA VAL A 1 21.94 29.03 -10.64
C VAL A 1 20.61 29.58 -10.16
N ILE A 2 19.64 29.68 -11.06
CA ILE A 2 18.36 30.36 -10.84
C ILE A 2 17.36 29.30 -10.35
N GLU A 3 16.90 29.44 -9.10
CA GLU A 3 15.75 28.74 -8.49
C GLU A 3 15.58 27.22 -8.78
N PRO A 4 16.44 26.35 -8.21
CA PRO A 4 16.30 24.90 -8.37
C PRO A 4 14.98 24.34 -7.84
N ASP A 5 14.40 24.95 -6.82
CA ASP A 5 13.22 24.42 -6.12
C ASP A 5 11.96 24.36 -7.00
N ASN A 6 11.77 25.35 -7.88
CA ASN A 6 10.61 25.40 -8.77
C ASN A 6 10.69 24.31 -9.84
N LEU A 7 11.88 24.09 -10.41
CA LEU A 7 12.12 23.04 -11.40
C LEU A 7 12.01 21.63 -10.79
N ILE A 8 12.49 21.44 -9.56
CA ILE A 8 12.33 20.18 -8.82
C ILE A 8 10.85 19.91 -8.56
N LYS A 9 10.09 20.92 -8.11
CA LYS A 9 8.64 20.80 -7.88
C LYS A 9 7.88 20.44 -9.16
N GLN A 10 8.24 21.03 -10.30
CA GLN A 10 7.65 20.69 -11.60
C GLN A 10 8.06 19.30 -12.09
N GLY A 11 9.27 18.84 -11.77
CA GLY A 11 9.72 17.47 -12.02
C GLY A 11 8.96 16.45 -11.17
N ASP A 12 8.77 16.73 -9.88
CA ASP A 12 8.03 15.88 -8.93
C ASP A 12 6.56 15.73 -9.35
N LEU A 13 5.90 16.80 -9.81
CA LEU A 13 4.52 16.76 -10.34
C LEU A 13 4.40 15.89 -11.60
N ARG A 14 5.49 15.71 -12.35
CA ARG A 14 5.55 14.97 -13.60
C ARG A 14 6.13 13.56 -13.44
N SER A 15 6.44 13.12 -12.20
CA SER A 15 7.02 11.79 -12.00
C SER A 15 6.01 10.72 -12.42
N VAL A 16 6.32 9.99 -13.49
CA VAL A 16 5.52 8.85 -13.94
C VAL A 16 5.84 7.66 -13.05
N ARG A 17 4.86 7.22 -12.25
CA ARG A 17 4.97 5.97 -11.49
C ARG A 17 4.29 4.84 -12.26
N VAL A 18 5.04 3.76 -12.50
CA VAL A 18 4.49 2.56 -13.15
C VAL A 18 3.77 1.72 -12.09
N LYS A 19 2.45 1.57 -12.21
CA LYS A 19 1.66 0.59 -11.46
C LYS A 19 1.45 -0.63 -12.37
N ALA A 20 2.04 -1.77 -12.01
CA ALA A 20 1.78 -3.01 -12.73
C ALA A 20 0.31 -3.42 -12.56
N ILE A 21 -0.38 -3.70 -13.66
CA ILE A 21 -1.73 -4.27 -13.65
C ILE A 21 -1.56 -5.79 -13.70
N PRO A 22 -1.86 -6.54 -12.63
CA PRO A 22 -1.72 -7.99 -12.64
C PRO A 22 -2.77 -8.61 -13.57
N SER A 23 -2.36 -9.54 -14.43
CA SER A 23 -3.29 -10.42 -15.14
C SER A 23 -3.69 -11.60 -14.24
N ALA A 24 -4.93 -12.05 -14.34
CA ALA A 24 -5.40 -13.22 -13.59
C ALA A 24 -4.74 -14.49 -14.14
N ARG A 25 -4.32 -15.40 -13.23
CA ARG A 25 -3.82 -16.72 -13.62
C ARG A 25 -5.00 -17.62 -14.00
N GLY A 26 -4.84 -18.42 -15.07
CA GLY A 26 -5.85 -19.39 -15.49
C GLY A 26 -6.14 -20.46 -14.42
N ILE A 27 -7.34 -21.02 -14.46
CA ILE A 27 -7.75 -22.11 -13.57
C ILE A 27 -6.98 -23.38 -13.97
N ILE A 28 -6.47 -24.10 -12.98
CA ILE A 28 -5.90 -25.44 -13.17
C ILE A 28 -6.97 -26.43 -12.71
N SER A 29 -7.41 -27.31 -13.61
CA SER A 29 -8.39 -28.37 -13.31
C SER A 29 -7.76 -29.76 -13.45
N ASP A 30 -8.28 -30.74 -12.71
CA ASP A 30 -7.98 -32.16 -12.91
C ASP A 30 -8.63 -32.68 -14.22
N ARG A 31 -8.30 -33.91 -14.62
CA ARG A 31 -8.83 -34.59 -15.81
C ARG A 31 -10.35 -34.71 -15.86
N ASN A 32 -11.01 -34.63 -14.71
CA ASN A 32 -12.46 -34.66 -14.57
C ASN A 32 -13.09 -33.25 -14.57
N GLY A 33 -12.29 -32.20 -14.76
CA GLY A 33 -12.76 -30.81 -14.76
C GLY A 33 -12.81 -30.14 -13.39
N GLU A 34 -12.54 -30.87 -12.30
CA GLU A 34 -12.54 -30.31 -10.95
C GLU A 34 -11.39 -29.32 -10.75
N PRO A 35 -11.64 -28.11 -10.21
CA PRO A 35 -10.62 -27.09 -10.03
C PRO A 35 -9.64 -27.48 -8.90
N LEU A 36 -8.35 -27.54 -9.24
CA LEU A 36 -7.24 -27.76 -8.31
C LEU A 36 -6.58 -26.45 -7.85
N ALA A 37 -6.57 -25.42 -8.71
CA ALA A 37 -6.09 -24.10 -8.35
C ALA A 37 -6.89 -22.99 -9.05
N VAL A 38 -7.35 -22.01 -8.26
CA VAL A 38 -8.13 -20.86 -8.72
C VAL A 38 -7.46 -19.55 -8.30
N SER A 39 -7.58 -18.53 -9.16
CA SER A 39 -7.16 -17.17 -8.81
C SER A 39 -8.25 -16.48 -8.01
N VAL A 40 -7.93 -16.06 -6.79
CA VAL A 40 -8.84 -15.26 -5.95
C VAL A 40 -8.41 -13.80 -6.01
N PRO A 41 -9.33 -12.84 -6.24
CA PRO A 41 -9.00 -11.43 -6.22
C PRO A 41 -8.54 -11.02 -4.82
N VAL A 42 -7.36 -10.41 -4.75
CA VAL A 42 -6.79 -9.90 -3.51
C VAL A 42 -6.14 -8.54 -3.74
N GLU A 43 -6.14 -7.71 -2.72
CA GLU A 43 -5.57 -6.37 -2.76
C GLU A 43 -4.36 -6.22 -1.84
N ALA A 44 -3.62 -5.13 -1.99
CA ALA A 44 -2.50 -4.80 -1.13
C ALA A 44 -2.65 -3.37 -0.62
N VAL A 45 -2.59 -3.21 0.70
CA VAL A 45 -2.64 -1.91 1.36
C VAL A 45 -1.20 -1.40 1.52
N TRP A 46 -0.95 -0.20 1.03
CA TRP A 46 0.35 0.45 1.08
C TRP A 46 0.23 1.87 1.62
N ALA A 47 1.35 2.42 2.08
CA ALA A 47 1.43 3.78 2.61
C ALA A 47 2.67 4.52 2.07
N ASP A 48 2.60 5.85 2.08
CA ASP A 48 3.73 6.76 1.82
C ASP A 48 4.15 7.44 3.13
N PRO A 49 5.12 6.89 3.88
CA PRO A 49 5.58 7.45 5.15
C PRO A 49 6.03 8.90 5.03
N LYS A 50 6.76 9.26 3.97
CA LYS A 50 7.26 10.63 3.82
C LYS A 50 6.13 11.66 3.81
N THR A 51 5.03 11.37 3.13
CA THR A 51 3.85 12.24 3.12
C THR A 51 3.18 12.26 4.48
N ILE A 52 3.02 11.10 5.13
CA ILE A 52 2.40 10.99 6.46
C ILE A 52 3.15 11.83 7.51
N PHE A 53 4.49 11.81 7.50
CA PHE A 53 5.29 12.63 8.41
C PHE A 53 5.27 14.11 8.05
N LYS A 54 5.33 14.45 6.76
CA LYS A 54 5.27 15.84 6.29
C LYS A 54 3.96 16.53 6.70
N GLU A 55 2.85 15.82 6.63
CA GLU A 55 1.51 16.36 6.94
C GLU A 55 1.11 16.18 8.40
N GLY A 56 1.96 15.55 9.23
CA GLY A 56 1.62 15.26 10.63
C GLY A 56 0.45 14.28 10.79
N ALA A 57 0.07 13.54 9.75
CA ALA A 57 -1.09 12.64 9.75
C ALA A 57 -0.97 11.50 10.78
N LEU A 58 0.23 11.21 11.28
CA LEU A 58 0.46 10.25 12.37
C LEU A 58 -0.16 10.69 13.71
N GLN A 59 -0.50 11.98 13.86
CA GLN A 59 -1.16 12.55 15.05
C GLN A 59 -2.60 12.05 15.19
N GLN A 60 -3.24 11.63 14.09
CA GLN A 60 -4.59 11.04 14.10
C GLN A 60 -4.53 9.57 14.52
N THR A 61 -4.07 9.30 15.74
CA THR A 61 -3.81 7.95 16.22
C THR A 61 -5.05 7.04 16.19
N LYS A 62 -6.25 7.60 16.39
CA LYS A 62 -7.53 6.86 16.29
C LYS A 62 -7.73 6.22 14.92
N SER A 63 -7.48 6.95 13.83
CA SER A 63 -7.64 6.45 12.46
C SER A 63 -6.65 5.33 12.14
N TRP A 64 -5.41 5.47 12.62
CA TRP A 64 -4.38 4.43 12.45
C TRP A 64 -4.69 3.16 13.26
N TYR A 65 -5.27 3.29 14.44
CA TYR A 65 -5.71 2.14 15.22
C TYR A 65 -6.90 1.43 14.58
N ALA A 66 -7.88 2.17 14.05
CA ALA A 66 -8.97 1.59 13.28
C ALA A 66 -8.44 0.83 12.04
N LEU A 67 -7.48 1.41 11.32
CA LEU A 67 -6.83 0.73 10.19
C LEU A 67 -6.10 -0.55 10.64
N ALA A 68 -5.38 -0.50 11.77
CA ALA A 68 -4.72 -1.68 12.31
C ALA A 68 -5.73 -2.78 12.67
N ASP A 69 -6.84 -2.42 13.29
CA ASP A 69 -7.90 -3.36 13.68
C ASP A 69 -8.55 -4.02 12.46
N VAL A 70 -8.87 -3.24 11.42
CA VAL A 70 -9.43 -3.77 10.15
C VAL A 70 -8.44 -4.70 9.46
N LEU A 71 -7.13 -4.39 9.51
CA LEU A 71 -6.09 -5.21 8.90
C LEU A 71 -5.62 -6.37 9.79
N GLY A 72 -6.12 -6.50 11.02
CA GLY A 72 -5.65 -7.48 12.00
C GLY A 72 -4.18 -7.31 12.40
N LEU A 73 -3.66 -6.08 12.33
CA LEU A 73 -2.28 -5.74 12.69
C LEU A 73 -2.20 -5.24 14.14
N ASP A 74 -1.06 -5.45 14.78
CA ASP A 74 -0.79 -4.80 16.07
C ASP A 74 -0.75 -3.28 15.89
N ARG A 75 -1.54 -2.58 16.69
CA ARG A 75 -1.70 -1.11 16.66
C ARG A 75 -0.36 -0.40 16.78
N GLN A 76 0.44 -0.81 17.77
CA GLN A 76 1.73 -0.17 18.03
C GLN A 76 2.76 -0.60 16.98
N GLY A 77 2.72 -1.86 16.55
CA GLY A 77 3.52 -2.41 15.46
C GLY A 77 3.35 -1.66 14.16
N LEU A 78 2.10 -1.30 13.78
CA LEU A 78 1.82 -0.52 12.58
C LEU A 78 2.48 0.86 12.65
N ILE A 79 2.29 1.58 13.76
CA ILE A 79 2.88 2.91 13.97
C ILE A 79 4.41 2.82 13.93
N ASN A 80 5.00 1.83 14.60
CA ASN A 80 6.44 1.62 14.63
C ASN A 80 6.98 1.29 13.23
N LYS A 81 6.25 0.50 12.43
CA LYS A 81 6.60 0.19 11.05
C LYS A 81 6.62 1.45 10.17
N ILE A 82 5.67 2.35 10.35
CA ILE A 82 5.62 3.63 9.63
C ILE A 82 6.79 4.52 10.07
N LYS A 83 7.01 4.67 11.39
CA LYS A 83 8.13 5.45 11.96
C LYS A 83 9.50 4.96 11.49
N LYS A 84 9.73 3.65 11.46
CA LYS A 84 10.98 3.06 10.97
C LYS A 84 11.28 3.39 9.50
N ASN A 85 10.24 3.70 8.72
CA ASN A 85 10.35 3.94 7.28
C ASN A 85 10.04 5.39 6.88
N GLU A 86 10.17 6.36 7.80
CA GLU A 86 9.85 7.78 7.60
C GLU A 86 10.35 8.37 6.27
N LYS A 87 11.55 8.00 5.82
CA LYS A 87 12.16 8.54 4.59
C LYS A 87 11.64 7.90 3.29
N ARG A 88 10.93 6.77 3.35
CA ARG A 88 10.48 6.03 2.17
C ARG A 88 9.19 6.61 1.59
N ARG A 89 9.04 6.53 0.26
CA ARG A 89 7.81 6.93 -0.47
C ARG A 89 6.77 5.82 -0.64
N PHE A 90 7.12 4.60 -0.25
CA PHE A 90 6.28 3.42 -0.43
C PHE A 90 6.66 2.33 0.56
N ILE A 91 5.68 1.83 1.30
CA ILE A 91 5.77 0.62 2.12
C ILE A 91 4.49 -0.19 2.01
N TYR A 92 4.58 -1.52 2.00
CA TYR A 92 3.41 -2.38 2.19
C TYR A 92 3.02 -2.41 3.66
N LEU A 93 1.75 -2.12 3.96
CA LEU A 93 1.17 -2.34 5.29
C LEU A 93 0.77 -3.80 5.42
N GLN A 94 -0.02 -4.29 4.46
CA GLN A 94 -0.47 -5.68 4.36
C GLN A 94 -0.63 -6.09 2.88
N ARG A 95 -0.36 -7.36 2.58
CA ARG A 95 -0.55 -7.95 1.24
C ARG A 95 -1.66 -9.00 1.31
N GLN A 96 -2.29 -9.27 0.17
CA GLN A 96 -3.30 -10.32 0.02
C GLN A 96 -4.53 -10.10 0.90
N VAL A 97 -4.99 -8.85 1.00
CA VAL A 97 -6.19 -8.49 1.75
C VAL A 97 -7.42 -8.78 0.89
N SER A 98 -8.49 -9.31 1.50
CA SER A 98 -9.73 -9.52 0.76
C SER A 98 -10.30 -8.18 0.26
N PRO A 99 -10.95 -8.13 -0.91
CA PRO A 99 -11.53 -6.89 -1.44
C PRO A 99 -12.56 -6.25 -0.48
N ALA A 100 -13.26 -7.06 0.33
CA ALA A 100 -14.24 -6.58 1.30
C ALA A 100 -13.60 -5.79 2.47
N MET A 101 -12.31 -6.02 2.75
CA MET A 101 -11.58 -5.31 3.80
C MET A 101 -10.83 -4.07 3.28
N ALA A 102 -10.71 -3.92 1.96
CA ALA A 102 -9.93 -2.85 1.32
C ALA A 102 -10.80 -1.68 0.81
N ASN A 103 -12.13 -1.86 0.74
CA ASN A 103 -13.11 -0.86 0.31
C ASN A 103 -13.73 -0.06 1.46
#